data_AF-A0A540LEY2-F1
#
_entry.id   AF-A0A540LEY2-F1
#
_cell.length_a   1.000
_cell.length_b   1.000
_cell.length_c   1.000
_cell.angle_alpha   90.00
_cell.angle_beta   90.00
_cell.angle_gamma   90.00
#
_symmetry.space_group_name_H-M   'P 1'
#
loop_
_entity.id
_entity.type
_entity.pdbx_description
1 polymer ?
#
loop_
_entity_poly.entity_id
_entity_poly.type
_entity_poly.pdbx_seq_one_letter_code
_entity_poly.pdbx_strand_id
1 'polypeptide(L)'
;MEGEAEIDRLPIDLLAHIFVLITSFTDLAQASGVCRKWKQAVKQSLGRRECLSFAGWKMDDDSTSRLLRSAYSLKELDIGILPNKSF
;
A
#
# COMPACT_ATOMS: atom_id res chain seq x y z
N MET A 1 -7.89 -24.92 16.68
CA MET A 1 -8.58 -23.72 16.18
C MET A 1 -7.59 -22.59 16.36
N GLU A 2 -6.85 -22.23 15.30
CA GLU A 2 -5.99 -21.05 15.34
C GLU A 2 -6.93 -19.84 15.55
N GLY A 3 -6.79 -19.17 16.68
CA GLY A 3 -7.58 -17.98 16.96
C GLY A 3 -7.28 -16.91 15.92
N GLU A 4 -8.28 -16.12 15.53
CA GLU A 4 -8.06 -14.88 14.78
C GLU A 4 -6.89 -14.13 15.40
N ALA A 5 -5.90 -13.78 14.57
CA ALA A 5 -4.77 -12.98 15.02
C ALA A 5 -5.30 -11.69 15.64
N GLU A 6 -4.67 -11.19 16.70
CA GLU A 6 -5.15 -9.99 17.41
C GLU A 6 -5.34 -8.78 16.47
N ILE A 7 -4.53 -8.71 15.42
CA ILE A 7 -4.62 -7.71 14.36
C ILE A 7 -5.92 -7.79 13.54
N ASP A 8 -6.50 -8.98 13.38
CA ASP A 8 -7.76 -9.19 12.66
C ASP A 8 -8.96 -8.66 13.44
N ARG A 9 -8.82 -8.42 14.75
CA ARG A 9 -9.85 -7.80 15.58
C ARG A 9 -9.87 -6.28 15.48
N LEU A 10 -8.82 -5.65 14.94
CA LEU A 10 -8.76 -4.20 14.82
C LEU A 10 -9.87 -3.65 13.93
N PRO A 11 -10.57 -2.58 14.34
CA PRO A 11 -11.39 -1.78 13.45
C PRO A 11 -10.63 -1.36 12.18
N ILE A 12 -11.37 -1.23 11.07
CA ILE A 12 -10.75 -0.97 9.75
C ILE A 12 -10.04 0.38 9.68
N ASP A 13 -10.57 1.38 10.37
CA ASP A 13 -10.03 2.73 10.49
C ASP A 13 -8.70 2.75 11.24
N LEU A 14 -8.57 1.94 12.31
CA LEU A 14 -7.30 1.76 13.02
C LEU A 14 -6.27 1.02 12.16
N LEU A 15 -6.68 -0.03 11.46
CA LEU A 15 -5.81 -0.74 10.52
C LEU A 15 -5.34 0.19 9.38
N ALA A 16 -6.24 1.01 8.84
CA ALA A 16 -5.91 2.01 7.83
C ALA A 16 -4.94 3.07 8.38
N HIS A 17 -5.12 3.52 9.62
CA HIS A 17 -4.21 4.46 10.27
C HIS A 17 -2.80 3.87 10.43
N ILE A 18 -2.68 2.60 10.81
CA ILE A 18 -1.39 1.89 10.87
C ILE A 18 -0.75 1.84 9.47
N PHE A 19 -1.51 1.52 8.43
CA PHE A 19 -0.98 1.46 7.06
C PHE A 19 -0.52 2.82 6.51
N VAL A 20 -1.01 3.95 7.05
CA VAL A 20 -0.46 5.28 6.69
C VAL A 20 1.02 5.39 7.09
N LEU A 21 1.50 4.62 8.07
CA LEU A 21 2.89 4.62 8.52
C LEU A 21 3.83 3.82 7.59
N ILE A 22 3.29 2.97 6.72
CA ILE A 22 4.08 2.09 5.82
C ILE A 22 4.47 2.87 4.55
N THR A 23 5.63 3.51 4.52
CA THR A 23 6.04 4.39 3.40
C THR A 23 6.29 3.64 2.08
N SER A 24 6.71 2.38 2.16
CA SER A 24 6.92 1.49 1.01
C SER A 24 5.60 1.13 0.33
N PHE A 25 5.49 1.45 -0.96
CA PHE A 25 4.34 1.00 -1.76
C PHE A 25 4.31 -0.53 -1.89
N THR A 26 5.46 -1.18 -2.01
CA THR A 26 5.57 -2.64 -2.12
C THR A 26 4.95 -3.33 -0.92
N ASP A 27 5.24 -2.82 0.28
CA ASP A 27 4.72 -3.38 1.53
C ASP A 27 3.21 -3.18 1.62
N LEU A 28 2.69 -2.04 1.15
CA LEU A 28 1.24 -1.81 1.04
C LEU A 28 0.57 -2.73 0.01
N ALA A 29 1.21 -3.00 -1.11
CA ALA A 29 0.71 -3.92 -2.12
C ALA A 29 0.63 -5.35 -1.55
N GLN A 30 1.66 -5.81 -0.86
CA GLN A 30 1.68 -7.09 -0.16
C GLN A 30 0.60 -7.16 0.93
N ALA A 31 0.49 -6.13 1.76
CA ALA A 31 -0.56 -6.03 2.79
C ALA A 31 -1.97 -6.12 2.16
N SER A 32 -2.18 -5.51 0.99
CA SER A 32 -3.46 -5.58 0.28
C SER A 32 -3.83 -6.99 -0.22
N GLY A 33 -2.85 -7.88 -0.30
CA GLY A 33 -3.02 -9.28 -0.71
C GLY A 33 -3.37 -10.25 0.42
N VAL A 34 -3.23 -9.84 1.69
CA VAL A 34 -3.44 -10.72 2.87
C VAL A 34 -4.88 -11.19 2.99
N CYS A 35 -5.83 -10.24 3.06
CA CYS A 35 -7.25 -10.55 3.11
C CYS A 35 -8.09 -9.35 2.64
N ARG A 36 -9.41 -9.55 2.48
CA ARG A 36 -10.32 -8.49 2.02
C ARG A 36 -10.33 -7.26 2.94
N LYS A 37 -10.22 -7.47 4.24
CA LYS A 37 -10.18 -6.40 5.25
C LYS A 37 -8.93 -5.53 5.10
N TRP A 38 -7.77 -6.16 4.97
CA TRP A 38 -6.51 -5.45 4.76
C TRP A 38 -6.50 -4.71 3.43
N LYS A 39 -7.02 -5.32 2.36
CA LYS A 39 -7.22 -4.64 1.07
C LYS A 39 -8.03 -3.35 1.19
N GLN A 40 -9.09 -3.35 1.99
CA GLN A 40 -9.93 -2.17 2.18
C GLN A 40 -9.23 -1.11 3.07
N ALA A 41 -8.53 -1.54 4.12
CA ALA A 41 -7.74 -0.64 4.96
C ALA A 41 -6.59 0.03 4.17
N VAL A 42 -5.91 -0.69 3.27
CA VAL A 42 -4.87 -0.12 2.39
C VAL A 42 -5.47 0.95 1.47
N LYS A 43 -6.67 0.72 0.90
CA LYS A 43 -7.33 1.75 0.09
C LYS A 43 -7.66 3.01 0.89
N GLN A 44 -8.14 2.86 2.12
CA GLN A 44 -8.44 3.98 3.01
C GLN A 44 -7.17 4.73 3.43
N SER A 45 -6.06 4.03 3.66
CA SER A 45 -4.78 4.65 4.01
C SER A 45 -4.21 5.45 2.84
N LEU A 46 -4.27 4.89 1.62
CA LEU A 46 -3.86 5.57 0.39
C LEU A 46 -4.67 6.84 0.13
N GLY A 47 -5.98 6.82 0.38
CA GLY A 47 -6.84 7.99 0.22
C GLY A 47 -6.44 9.20 1.06
N ARG A 48 -5.76 8.97 2.19
CA ARG A 48 -5.31 10.02 3.11
C ARG A 48 -3.87 10.47 2.86
N ARG A 49 -3.16 9.85 1.92
CA ARG A 49 -1.74 10.13 1.70
C ARG A 49 -1.51 11.25 0.72
N GLU A 50 -0.56 12.11 1.07
CA GLU A 50 -0.07 13.17 0.20
C GLU A 50 1.21 12.78 -0.56
N CYS A 51 2.02 11.85 -0.04
CA CYS A 51 3.28 11.43 -0.65
C CYS A 51 3.39 9.90 -0.72
N LEU A 52 3.93 9.37 -1.82
CA LEU A 52 4.25 7.95 -2.04
C LEU A 52 5.56 7.80 -2.82
N SER A 53 6.32 6.72 -2.56
CA SER A 53 7.49 6.34 -3.34
C SER A 53 7.39 4.90 -3.83
N PHE A 54 7.78 4.70 -5.08
CA PHE A 54 7.95 3.43 -5.78
C PHE A 54 9.43 3.04 -5.93
N ALA A 55 10.35 3.74 -5.27
CA ALA A 55 11.77 3.47 -5.40
C ALA A 55 12.09 1.98 -5.17
N GLY A 56 12.80 1.36 -6.11
CA GLY A 56 13.19 -0.05 -6.04
C GLY A 56 12.12 -1.05 -6.49
N TRP A 57 10.99 -0.60 -7.03
CA TRP A 57 9.93 -1.48 -7.49
C TRP A 57 9.90 -1.66 -9.02
N LYS A 58 9.69 -2.91 -9.47
CA LYS A 58 9.33 -3.21 -10.85
C LYS A 58 7.82 -3.03 -10.99
N MET A 59 7.42 -1.90 -11.55
CA MET A 59 6.02 -1.53 -11.75
C MET A 59 5.31 -2.60 -12.60
N ASP A 60 4.35 -3.31 -12.01
CA ASP A 60 3.35 -4.07 -12.76
C ASP A 60 2.13 -3.17 -12.98
N ASP A 61 1.71 -2.95 -14.22
CA ASP A 61 0.75 -1.86 -14.48
C ASP A 61 -0.61 -2.09 -13.81
N ASP A 62 -1.09 -3.34 -13.74
CA ASP A 62 -2.48 -3.61 -13.39
C ASP A 62 -2.73 -3.56 -11.87
N SER A 63 -1.83 -4.09 -11.03
CA SER A 63 -1.99 -4.04 -9.56
C SER A 63 -1.73 -2.64 -9.03
N THR A 64 -0.74 -1.95 -9.62
CA THR A 64 -0.41 -0.56 -9.29
C THR A 64 -1.59 0.37 -9.56
N SER A 65 -2.17 0.28 -10.75
CA SER A 65 -3.25 1.17 -11.18
C SER A 65 -4.47 1.07 -10.27
N ARG A 66 -4.80 -0.14 -9.80
CA ARG A 66 -5.93 -0.36 -8.88
C ARG A 66 -5.71 0.29 -7.51
N LEU A 67 -4.47 0.32 -7.02
CA LEU A 67 -4.10 0.93 -5.75
C LEU A 67 -4.01 2.46 -5.88
N LEU A 68 -3.34 2.96 -6.92
CA LEU A 68 -3.24 4.40 -7.21
C LEU A 68 -4.61 5.06 -7.38
N ARG A 69 -5.60 4.36 -7.95
CA ARG A 69 -6.98 4.87 -8.05
C ARG A 69 -7.58 5.26 -6.69
N SER A 70 -7.08 4.68 -5.60
CA SER A 70 -7.54 4.99 -4.24
C SER A 70 -6.77 6.14 -3.58
N ALA A 71 -5.67 6.61 -4.17
CA ALA A 71 -4.80 7.65 -3.63
C ALA A 71 -5.22 9.06 -4.09
N TYR A 72 -6.44 9.47 -3.77
CA TYR A 72 -7.04 10.71 -4.27
C TYR A 72 -6.46 12.00 -3.66
N SER A 73 -5.75 11.91 -2.53
CA SER A 73 -5.08 13.07 -1.89
C SER A 73 -3.60 13.20 -2.25
N LEU A 74 -3.10 12.36 -3.17
CA LEU A 74 -1.69 12.28 -3.51
C LEU A 74 -1.22 13.55 -4.23
N LYS A 75 -0.20 14.21 -3.68
CA LYS A 75 0.44 15.42 -4.23
C LYS A 75 1.80 15.10 -4.82
N GLU A 76 2.54 14.16 -4.22
CA GLU A 76 3.89 13.79 -4.60
C GLU A 76 4.00 12.29 -4.83
N LEU A 77 4.58 11.92 -5.97
CA LEU A 77 4.83 10.54 -6.35
C LEU A 77 6.26 10.39 -6.84
N ASP A 78 7.08 9.70 -6.07
CA ASP A 78 8.44 9.36 -6.44
C ASP A 78 8.46 8.02 -7.18
N ILE A 79 8.91 8.05 -8.43
CA ILE A 79 9.06 6.88 -9.29
C ILE A 79 10.56 6.68 -9.50
N GLY A 80 11.26 6.24 -8.46
CA GLY A 80 12.68 5.95 -8.53
C GLY A 80 12.96 4.81 -9.50
N ILE A 81 13.28 5.14 -10.75
CA ILE A 81 13.70 4.18 -11.79
C ILE A 81 14.94 3.46 -11.26
N LEU A 82 14.88 2.12 -11.15
CA LEU A 82 16.06 1.31 -10.87
C LEU A 82 17.15 1.67 -11.90
N PRO A 83 18.39 2.03 -11.49
CA PRO A 83 19.46 2.20 -12.44
C PRO A 83 19.59 0.89 -13.22
N ASN A 84 19.39 0.98 -14.54
CA ASN A 84 19.59 -0.11 -15.47
C ASN A 84 20.96 -0.71 -15.15
N LYS A 85 21.02 -1.97 -14.70
CA LYS A 85 22.31 -2.66 -14.55
C LYS A 85 22.86 -2.82 -15.95
N SER A 86 23.72 -1.89 -16.37
CA SER A 86 24.57 -2.01 -17.54
C SER A 86 25.46 -3.24 -17.33
N PHE A 87 25.24 -4.28 -18.13
CA PHE A 87 26.22 -5.34 -18.37
C PHE A 87 27.02 -4.99 -19.62
#